data_AF-A0A359B183-F1
#
_entry.id   AF-A0A359B183-F1
#
_cell.length_a   1.000
_cell.length_b   1.000
_cell.length_c   1.000
_cell.angle_alpha   90.00
_cell.angle_beta   90.00
_cell.angle_gamma   90.00
#
_symmetry.space_group_name_H-M   'P 1'
#
loop_
_entity.id
_entity.type
_entity.pdbx_description
1 polymer ?
#
loop_
_entity_poly.entity_id
_entity_poly.type
_entity_poly.pdbx_seq_one_letter_code
_entity_poly.pdbx_strand_id
1 'polypeptide(L)'
;MDTNNIVSPENLVYAKLELMNDTHMHYCPGCSHGVVHKLIGEVIGELGLQETTIGIAPVGCAVFAYKYLDIDWQEAAHGRAT
;
A
#
# COMPACT_ATOMS: atom_id res chain seq x y z
N MET A 1 32.64 -2.72 -10.54
CA MET A 1 31.94 -1.58 -9.91
C MET A 1 32.01 -1.78 -8.42
N ASP A 2 32.36 -0.75 -7.67
CA ASP A 2 32.35 -0.77 -6.19
C ASP A 2 30.90 -0.81 -5.69
N THR A 3 30.58 -1.70 -4.75
CA THR A 3 29.25 -1.82 -4.12
C THR A 3 28.79 -0.51 -3.49
N ASN A 4 29.71 0.30 -2.95
CA ASN A 4 29.39 1.58 -2.35
C ASN A 4 28.85 2.60 -3.35
N ASN A 5 29.27 2.51 -4.62
CA ASN A 5 28.71 3.35 -5.69
C ASN A 5 27.33 2.88 -6.17
N ILE A 6 26.93 1.63 -5.88
CA ILE A 6 25.62 1.09 -6.29
C ILE A 6 24.54 1.47 -5.27
N VAL A 7 24.87 1.45 -3.97
CA VAL A 7 23.91 1.70 -2.88
C VAL A 7 23.85 3.17 -2.45
N SER A 8 24.36 4.09 -3.26
CA SER A 8 24.39 5.50 -2.91
C SER A 8 23.01 6.17 -3.05
N PRO A 9 22.66 7.15 -2.21
CA PRO A 9 21.33 7.78 -2.19
C PRO A 9 20.90 8.40 -3.53
N GLU A 10 21.85 8.92 -4.30
CA GLU A 10 21.59 9.50 -5.63
C GLU A 10 21.12 8.47 -6.67
N ASN A 11 21.31 7.18 -6.41
CA ASN A 11 20.83 6.08 -7.26
C ASN A 11 19.49 5.48 -6.76
N LEU A 12 18.80 6.14 -5.82
CA LEU A 12 17.53 5.66 -5.29
C LEU A 12 16.41 5.74 -6.35
N VAL A 13 16.04 4.60 -6.92
CA VAL A 13 14.93 4.49 -7.89
C VAL A 13 13.58 4.25 -7.20
N TYR A 14 13.59 3.63 -6.02
CA TYR A 14 12.37 3.25 -5.30
C TYR A 14 12.60 3.21 -3.80
N ALA A 15 11.63 3.73 -3.05
CA ALA A 15 11.53 3.58 -1.60
C ALA A 15 10.13 3.07 -1.24
N LYS A 16 10.01 2.43 -0.06
CA LYS A 16 8.69 2.11 0.51
C LYS A 16 7.93 3.42 0.71
N LEU A 17 6.64 3.44 0.35
CA LEU A 17 5.80 4.61 0.55
C LEU A 17 5.66 4.93 2.04
N GLU A 18 5.60 6.21 2.38
CA GLU A 18 5.32 6.66 3.75
C GLU A 18 3.95 6.17 4.24
N LEU A 19 2.95 6.15 3.35
CA LEU A 19 1.59 5.65 3.63
C LEU A 19 1.55 4.14 3.91
N MET A 20 2.63 3.39 3.70
CA MET A 20 2.63 1.94 3.91
C MET A 20 3.09 1.55 5.31
N ASN A 21 2.17 1.00 6.10
CA ASN A 21 2.43 0.49 7.44
C ASN A 21 3.52 -0.59 7.47
N ASP A 22 4.25 -0.67 8.57
CA ASP A 22 5.23 -1.72 8.82
C ASP A 22 4.57 -2.97 9.41
N THR A 23 3.88 -3.71 8.55
CA THR A 23 3.22 -4.97 8.89
C THR A 23 3.68 -6.09 7.96
N HIS A 24 3.66 -7.32 8.45
CA HIS A 24 3.86 -8.50 7.62
C HIS A 24 2.79 -8.57 6.51
N MET A 25 3.22 -8.85 5.28
CA MET A 25 2.35 -9.03 4.13
C MET A 25 1.71 -10.42 4.14
N HIS A 26 0.39 -10.46 4.13
CA HIS A 26 -0.39 -11.70 4.17
C HIS A 26 -0.73 -12.22 2.75
N TYR A 27 -0.38 -11.45 1.71
CA TYR A 27 -0.62 -11.86 0.33
C TYR A 27 0.35 -12.94 -0.12
N CYS A 28 -0.18 -13.89 -0.90
CA CYS A 28 0.65 -14.91 -1.53
C CYS A 28 1.69 -14.26 -2.46
N PRO A 29 2.91 -14.82 -2.57
CA PRO A 29 3.90 -14.37 -3.55
C PRO A 29 3.32 -14.37 -4.97
N GLY A 30 3.48 -13.26 -5.69
CA GLY A 30 2.94 -13.08 -7.04
C GLY A 30 1.47 -12.63 -7.10
N CYS A 31 0.79 -12.47 -5.96
CA CYS A 31 -0.57 -11.97 -5.93
C CYS A 31 -0.65 -10.46 -6.23
N SER A 32 -1.57 -10.05 -7.11
CA SER A 32 -1.71 -8.64 -7.52
C SER A 32 -2.27 -7.72 -6.44
N HIS A 33 -2.87 -8.23 -5.36
CA HIS A 33 -3.43 -7.38 -4.30
C HIS A 33 -2.39 -6.43 -3.70
N GLY A 34 -1.17 -6.94 -3.43
CA GLY A 34 -0.08 -6.10 -2.90
C GLY A 34 0.35 -4.99 -3.86
N VAL A 35 0.39 -5.29 -5.16
CA VAL A 35 0.71 -4.32 -6.21
C VAL A 35 -0.40 -3.26 -6.33
N VAL A 36 -1.66 -3.68 -6.34
CA VAL A 36 -2.80 -2.75 -6.43
C VAL A 36 -2.85 -1.84 -5.20
N HIS A 37 -2.67 -2.36 -3.99
CA HIS A 37 -2.65 -1.53 -2.78
C HIS A 37 -1.48 -0.55 -2.77
N LYS A 38 -0.30 -0.96 -3.24
CA LYS A 38 0.86 -0.05 -3.43
C LYS A 38 0.49 1.10 -4.38
N LEU A 39 -0.07 0.80 -5.55
CA LEU A 39 -0.45 1.82 -6.54
C LEU A 39 -1.50 2.79 -6.00
N ILE A 40 -2.50 2.29 -5.27
CA ILE A 40 -3.50 3.13 -4.61
C ILE A 40 -2.81 4.07 -3.60
N GLY A 41 -1.88 3.55 -2.80
CA GLY A 41 -1.14 4.36 -1.85
C GLY A 41 -0.26 5.42 -2.50
N GLU A 42 0.37 5.12 -3.64
CA GLU A 42 1.17 6.08 -4.41
C GLU A 42 0.31 7.26 -4.85
N VAL A 43 -0.85 6.97 -5.44
CA VAL A 43 -1.80 8.00 -5.89
C VAL A 43 -2.34 8.84 -4.73
N ILE A 44 -2.69 8.23 -3.60
CA ILE A 44 -3.16 8.98 -2.42
C ILE A 44 -2.07 9.93 -1.91
N GLY A 45 -0.83 9.45 -1.83
CA GLY A 45 0.31 10.24 -1.40
C GLY A 45 0.62 11.39 -2.36
N GLU A 46 0.68 11.11 -3.67
CA GLU A 46 0.94 12.11 -4.72
C GLU A 46 -0.10 13.23 -4.73
N LEU A 47 -1.36 12.90 -4.43
CA LEU A 47 -2.46 13.87 -4.36
C LEU A 47 -2.57 14.57 -2.99
N GLY A 48 -1.78 14.15 -1.99
CA GLY A 48 -1.85 14.70 -0.63
C GLY A 48 -3.17 14.41 0.08
N LEU A 49 -3.80 13.27 -0.20
CA LEU A 49 -5.17 12.95 0.25
C LEU A 49 -5.23 12.06 1.50
N GLN A 50 -4.08 11.71 2.11
CA GLN A 50 -3.99 10.77 3.24
C GLN A 50 -5.02 11.07 4.35
N GLU A 51 -5.03 12.29 4.87
CA GLU A 51 -5.91 12.72 5.99
C GLU A 51 -7.40 12.85 5.64
N THR A 52 -7.76 12.66 4.36
CA THR A 52 -9.14 12.85 3.87
C THR A 52 -9.70 11.63 3.17
N THR A 53 -8.90 10.57 3.04
CA THR A 53 -9.30 9.34 2.36
C THR A 53 -9.88 8.36 3.38
N ILE A 54 -11.09 7.87 3.12
CA ILE A 54 -11.68 6.74 3.84
C ILE A 54 -11.79 5.57 2.87
N GLY A 55 -11.12 4.46 3.17
CA GLY A 55 -11.17 3.22 2.41
C GLY A 55 -12.32 2.31 2.86
N ILE A 56 -13.00 1.67 1.91
CA ILE A 56 -14.00 0.64 2.21
C ILE A 56 -13.39 -0.73 1.90
N ALA A 57 -13.06 -1.50 2.94
CA ALA A 57 -12.48 -2.82 2.80
C ALA A 57 -13.57 -3.87 2.48
N PRO A 58 -13.41 -4.68 1.42
CA PRO A 58 -14.33 -5.76 1.09
C PRO A 58 -14.04 -7.01 1.91
N VAL A 59 -14.94 -7.99 1.90
CA VAL A 59 -14.66 -9.34 2.40
C VAL A 59 -13.90 -10.16 1.36
N GLY A 60 -12.76 -10.75 1.76
CA GLY A 60 -11.88 -11.58 0.92
C GLY A 60 -10.41 -11.26 1.20
N CYS A 61 -9.45 -11.79 0.41
CA CYS A 61 -8.03 -11.47 0.62
C CYS A 61 -7.74 -9.94 0.58
N ALA A 62 -8.46 -9.21 -0.28
CA ALA A 62 -8.38 -7.75 -0.39
C ALA A 62 -8.70 -7.01 0.92
N VAL A 63 -9.41 -7.64 1.88
CA VAL A 63 -9.76 -7.05 3.18
C VAL A 63 -8.54 -6.50 3.92
N PHE A 64 -7.38 -7.12 3.74
CA PHE A 64 -6.16 -6.73 4.44
C PHE A 64 -5.60 -5.36 4.02
N ALA A 65 -6.20 -4.66 3.04
CA ALA A 65 -5.83 -3.30 2.65
C ALA A 65 -5.65 -2.37 3.87
N TYR A 66 -6.57 -2.44 4.84
CA TYR A 66 -6.54 -1.63 6.04
C TYR A 66 -5.34 -1.88 6.96
N LYS A 67 -4.64 -3.01 6.80
CA LYS A 67 -3.41 -3.28 7.55
C LYS A 67 -2.21 -2.58 6.91
N TYR A 68 -2.26 -2.34 5.59
CA TYR A 68 -1.10 -1.93 4.81
C TYR A 68 -1.05 -0.44 4.51
N LEU A 69 -2.20 0.21 4.33
CA LEU A 69 -2.28 1.64 3.99
C LEU A 69 -2.79 2.44 5.18
N ASP A 70 -2.04 3.47 5.54
CA ASP A 70 -2.29 4.35 6.67
C ASP A 70 -3.30 5.46 6.32
N ILE A 71 -4.56 5.05 6.19
CA ILE A 71 -5.74 5.91 6.03
C ILE A 71 -6.85 5.39 6.93
N ASP A 72 -7.98 6.10 7.02
CA ASP A 72 -9.15 5.59 7.73
C ASP A 72 -9.87 4.49 6.94
N TRP A 73 -10.41 3.49 7.64
CA TRP A 73 -11.04 2.32 7.01
C TRP A 73 -12.38 1.94 7.62
N GLN A 74 -13.29 1.45 6.78
CA GLN A 74 -14.49 0.73 7.17
C GLN A 74 -14.58 -0.60 6.44
N GLU A 75 -14.79 -1.70 7.16
CA GLU A 75 -15.09 -2.99 6.53
C GLU A 75 -16.58 -3.08 6.19
N ALA A 76 -16.88 -3.44 4.94
CA ALA A 76 -18.24 -3.67 4.48
C ALA A 76 -18.59 -5.17 4.52
N ALA A 77 -19.87 -5.47 4.70
CA ALA A 77 -20.37 -6.83 4.56
C ALA A 77 -20.08 -7.40 3.16
N HIS A 78 -20.03 -8.73 3.04
CA HIS A 78 -19.70 -9.38 1.77
C HIS A 78 -20.62 -8.94 0.63
N GLY A 79 -20.03 -8.46 -0.47
CA GLY A 79 -20.76 -7.92 -1.63
C GLY A 79 -21.41 -6.56 -1.40
N ARG A 80 -20.96 -5.78 -0.41
CA ARG A 80 -21.49 -4.43 -0.07
C ARG A 80 -20.44 -3.32 -0.08
N ALA A 81 -19.22 -3.61 -0.54
CA ALA A 81 -18.19 -2.61 -0.78
C ALA A 81 -18.39 -1.95 -2.15
N THR A 82 -19.50 -1.24 -2.32
CA THR A 82 -19.93 -0.55 -3.55
C THR A 82 -20.52 0.80 -3.22
#